data_AF-A0A2N9N5C7-F1
#
_entry.id   AF-A0A2N9N5C7-F1
#
_cell.length_a   1.000
_cell.length_b   1.000
_cell.length_c   1.000
_cell.angle_alpha   90.00
_cell.angle_beta   90.00
_cell.angle_gamma   90.00
#
_symmetry.space_group_name_H-M   'P 1'
#
loop_
_entity.id
_entity.type
_entity.pdbx_description
1 polymer ?
#
loop_
_entity_poly.entity_id
_entity_poly.type
_entity_poly.pdbx_seq_one_letter_code
_entity_poly.pdbx_strand_id
1 'polypeptide(L)' 'MTLPSLLKQSGYGTAAIGKWHLGLGNGNLDWNTKIRPGPTEIGFDESFIIPATRDRVPRA' A
#
# COMPACT_ATOMS: atom_id res chain seq x y z
N MET A 1 13.13 -5.61 2.96
CA MET A 1 12.70 -5.55 4.37
C MET A 1 12.13 -4.17 4.64
N THR A 2 10.95 -4.07 5.23
CA THR A 2 10.28 -2.81 5.63
C THR A 2 9.96 -2.84 7.14
N LEU A 3 9.66 -1.68 7.73
CA LEU A 3 9.24 -1.60 9.13
C LEU A 3 8.03 -2.50 9.47
N PRO A 4 6.91 -2.48 8.73
CA PRO A 4 5.79 -3.37 9.03
C PRO A 4 6.17 -4.85 8.88
N SER A 5 7.02 -5.22 7.90
CA SER A 5 7.49 -6.61 7.78
C SER A 5 8.33 -7.08 8.97
N LEU A 6 9.07 -6.17 9.62
CA LEU A 6 9.83 -6.47 10.84
C LEU A 6 8.89 -6.64 12.03
N LEU A 7 7.97 -5.69 12.23
CA LEU A 7 7.01 -5.72 13.34
C LEU A 7 6.10 -6.95 13.25
N LYS A 8 5.68 -7.33 12.04
CA LYS A 8 4.92 -8.54 11.79
C LYS A 8 5.67 -9.81 12.19
N GLN A 9 6.98 -9.89 11.94
CA GLN A 9 7.80 -11.02 12.42
C GLN A 9 7.85 -11.09 13.95
N SER A 10 7.72 -9.95 14.62
CA SER A 10 7.60 -9.86 16.08
C SER A 10 6.17 -10.07 16.60
N GLY A 11 5.22 -10.50 15.78
CA GLY A 11 3.85 -10.83 16.19
C GLY A 11 2.88 -9.64 16.27
N TYR A 12 3.25 -8.47 15.76
CA TYR A 12 2.35 -7.32 15.70
C TYR A 12 1.37 -7.42 14.52
N GLY A 13 0.12 -7.04 14.75
CA GLY A 13 -0.80 -6.69 13.67
C GLY A 13 -0.39 -5.37 13.03
N THR A 14 -0.34 -5.33 11.70
CA THR A 14 0.15 -4.17 10.95
C THR A 14 -0.88 -3.66 9.96
N ALA A 15 -1.14 -2.35 9.95
CA ALA A 15 -2.09 -1.74 9.02
C ALA A 15 -1.57 -0.41 8.47
N ALA A 16 -1.83 -0.15 7.19
CA ALA A 16 -1.59 1.14 6.55
C ALA A 16 -2.93 1.87 6.35
N ILE A 17 -3.14 2.98 7.06
CA ILE A 17 -4.38 3.75 7.02
C ILE A 17 -4.06 5.21 6.73
N GLY A 18 -4.69 5.79 5.69
CA GLY A 18 -4.50 7.19 5.30
C GLY A 18 -3.61 7.40 4.08
N LYS A 19 -2.82 8.49 4.04
CA LYS A 19 -2.03 8.84 2.85
C LYS A 19 -0.91 7.84 2.62
N TRP A 20 -0.86 7.28 1.41
CA TRP A 20 0.19 6.34 1.00
C TRP A 20 1.31 7.04 0.23
N HIS A 21 1.06 7.41 -1.03
CA HIS A 21 1.99 8.15 -1.89
C HIS A 21 3.38 7.48 -2.07
N LEU A 22 3.42 6.15 -2.10
CA LEU A 22 4.63 5.36 -2.41
C LEU A 22 4.48 4.51 -3.68
N GLY A 23 3.53 4.88 -4.55
CA GLY A 23 3.19 4.12 -5.74
C GLY A 23 2.30 2.90 -5.45
N LEU A 24 1.63 2.43 -6.50
CA LEU A 24 0.80 1.23 -6.50
C LEU A 24 0.94 0.54 -7.85
N GLY A 25 0.92 -0.78 -7.87
CA GLY A 25 1.00 -1.57 -9.09
C GLY A 25 2.34 -1.43 -9.81
N ASN A 26 2.35 -1.85 -11.08
CA ASN A 26 3.53 -1.89 -11.95
C ASN A 26 3.31 -1.06 -13.23
N GLY A 27 2.82 0.17 -13.12
CA GLY A 27 2.59 1.06 -14.28
C GLY A 27 1.12 1.26 -14.62
N ASN A 28 0.62 0.67 -15.71
CA ASN A 28 -0.77 0.87 -16.13
C ASN A 28 -1.74 0.22 -15.12
N LEU A 29 -2.28 1.04 -14.23
CA LEU A 29 -3.17 0.62 -13.16
C LEU A 29 -4.61 0.47 -13.66
N ASP A 30 -5.19 -0.72 -13.50
CA ASP A 30 -6.64 -0.90 -13.59
C ASP A 30 -7.27 -0.85 -12.20
N TRP A 31 -7.92 0.28 -11.93
CA TRP A 31 -8.60 0.56 -10.66
C TRP A 31 -9.81 -0.34 -10.36
N ASN A 32 -10.30 -1.09 -11.36
CA ASN A 32 -11.43 -2.01 -11.18
C ASN A 32 -10.99 -3.42 -10.81
N THR A 33 -9.69 -3.65 -10.70
CA THR A 33 -9.11 -4.96 -10.36
C THR A 33 -8.32 -4.88 -9.07
N LYS A 34 -7.90 -6.05 -8.57
CA LYS A 34 -7.02 -6.11 -7.40
C LYS A 34 -5.65 -5.54 -7.76
N ILE A 35 -5.36 -4.35 -7.24
CA ILE A 35 -4.08 -3.65 -7.45
C ILE A 35 -2.97 -4.34 -6.65
N ARG A 36 -1.90 -4.76 -7.34
CA ARG A 36 -0.67 -5.32 -6.75
C ARG A 36 0.53 -4.94 -7.63
N PRO A 37 1.71 -4.67 -7.06
CA PRO A 37 2.02 -4.62 -5.63
C PRO A 37 1.45 -3.39 -4.91
N GLY A 38 1.17 -3.54 -3.61
CA GLY A 38 0.71 -2.49 -2.71
C GLY A 38 1.22 -2.72 -1.27
N PRO A 39 0.64 -2.03 -0.26
CA PRO A 39 1.10 -2.12 1.13
C PRO A 39 1.16 -3.55 1.68
N THR A 40 0.23 -4.41 1.24
CA THR A 40 0.16 -5.81 1.66
C THR A 40 1.34 -6.65 1.18
N GLU A 41 1.91 -6.33 0.02
CA GLU A 41 3.09 -7.02 -0.52
C GLU A 41 4.38 -6.65 0.21
N ILE A 42 4.36 -5.57 1.01
CA ILE A 42 5.53 -5.05 1.72
C ILE A 42 5.35 -5.08 3.24
N GLY A 43 4.49 -5.94 3.74
CA GLY A 43 4.49 -6.34 5.15
C GLY A 43 3.35 -5.78 6.00
N PHE A 44 2.42 -5.00 5.45
CA PHE A 44 1.16 -4.68 6.13
C PHE A 44 0.17 -5.85 6.01
N ASP A 45 -0.60 -6.13 7.05
CA ASP A 45 -1.69 -7.11 7.01
C ASP A 45 -2.95 -6.51 6.36
N GLU A 46 -3.23 -5.26 6.66
CA GLU A 46 -4.38 -4.53 6.16
C GLU A 46 -4.00 -3.18 5.53
N SER A 47 -4.81 -2.70 4.58
CA SER A 47 -4.59 -1.42 3.94
C SER A 47 -5.89 -0.69 3.61
N PHE A 48 -6.03 0.54 4.10
CA PHE A 48 -7.10 1.47 3.73
C PHE A 48 -6.49 2.85 3.43
N ILE A 49 -6.10 3.05 2.18
CA ILE A 49 -5.20 4.15 1.82
C ILE A 49 -5.79 5.12 0.80
N ILE A 50 -5.31 6.36 0.89
CA ILE A 50 -5.41 7.36 -0.17
C ILE A 50 -4.13 7.22 -1.01
N PRO A 51 -4.23 6.76 -2.27
CA PRO A 51 -3.07 6.36 -3.08
C PRO A 51 -2.03 7.47 -3.33
N ALA A 52 -2.47 8.73 -3.50
CA ALA A 52 -1.60 9.88 -3.72
C ALA A 52 -2.18 11.16 -3.06
N THR A 53 -1.68 12.34 -3.44
CA THR A 53 -2.30 13.61 -3.05
C THR A 53 -3.69 13.77 -3.68
N ARG A 54 -4.58 14.50 -2.99
CA ARG A 54 -6.01 14.61 -3.36
C ARG A 54 -6.30 15.58 -4.51
N ASP A 55 -5.28 16.16 -5.12
CA ASP A 55 -5.40 17.16 -6.19
C ASP A 55 -5.41 16.54 -7.59
N ARG A 56 -5.03 15.26 -7.74
CA ARG A 56 -4.87 14.59 -9.04
C ARG A 56 -5.21 13.11 -8.95
N VAL A 57 -5.45 12.51 -10.12
CA VAL A 57 -5.54 11.06 -10.25
C VAL A 57 -4.15 10.45 -10.00
N PRO A 58 -4.01 9.48 -9.08
CA PRO A 58 -2.75 8.79 -8.83
C PRO A 58 -2.24 8.09 -10.09
N ARG A 59 -0.93 8.14 -10.30
CA ARG A 59 -0.22 7.36 -11.31
C ARG A 59 0.69 6.36 -10.59
N ALA A 60 0.93 5.22 -11.22
CA ALA A 60 1.84 4.22 -10.69
C ALA A 60 3.28 4.72 -10.59
#